data_AF-A0AAD4ZZK8-F1
#
_entry.id   AF-A0AAD4ZZK8-F1
#
_cell.length_a   1.000
_cell.length_b   1.000
_cell.length_c   1.000
_cell.angle_alpha   90.00
_cell.angle_beta   90.00
_cell.angle_gamma   90.00
#
_symmetry.space_group_name_H-M   'P 1'
#
loop_
_entity.id
_entity.type
_entity.pdbx_description
1 polymer ?
#
loop_
_entity_poly.entity_id
_entity_poly.type
_entity_poly.pdbx_seq_one_letter_code
_entity_poly.pdbx_strand_id
1 'polypeptide(L)'
;CSEHCKACGGPERNQCLQCLAGFTLHDNVCVDIDECGTDLDKCPDNTYCINTHSTYECRSCDRACVGCMGSGPARCKKCAPGYRSSNLKCLDIDECSEEVLPCSDINALCVNTEGSFQCTCAPGFTLKGTMCVRNQTPVGEEPGLFDDLQDDEVEVLKQMFFGVILCALATLAAKGDMMFTSVFIGAVAAMVGYWLSDKSDQLLGSFLRGR
;
A
#
# COMPACT_ATOMS: atom_id res chain seq x y z
N CYS A 1 50.84 -17.58 -35.73
CA CYS A 1 49.64 -18.38 -35.42
C CYS A 1 48.46 -17.43 -35.40
N SER A 2 47.24 -17.89 -35.75
CA SER A 2 46.01 -17.11 -35.57
C SER A 2 45.72 -16.82 -34.10
N GLU A 3 44.73 -15.98 -33.80
CA GLU A 3 44.24 -15.84 -32.43
C GLU A 3 43.83 -17.20 -31.83
N HIS A 4 44.02 -17.34 -30.51
CA HIS A 4 43.73 -18.54 -29.72
C HIS A 4 44.47 -19.83 -30.12
N CYS A 5 45.49 -19.70 -30.97
CA CYS A 5 46.33 -20.82 -31.40
C CYS A 5 47.59 -20.95 -30.54
N LYS A 6 47.75 -22.10 -29.88
CA LYS A 6 48.89 -22.45 -29.04
C LYS A 6 50.12 -22.85 -29.85
N ALA A 7 49.94 -23.57 -30.97
CA ALA A 7 51.02 -23.98 -31.86
C ALA A 7 50.57 -23.92 -33.32
N CYS A 8 51.39 -23.32 -34.18
CA CYS A 8 51.11 -23.23 -35.62
C CYS A 8 52.24 -23.83 -36.45
N GLY A 9 51.88 -24.29 -37.64
CA GLY A 9 52.80 -24.86 -38.62
C GLY A 9 52.39 -24.55 -40.05
N GLY A 10 52.99 -25.27 -40.99
CA GLY A 10 52.69 -25.14 -42.42
C GLY A 10 53.49 -24.06 -43.14
N PRO A 11 53.40 -24.01 -44.48
CA PRO A 11 54.20 -23.13 -45.34
C PRO A 11 53.91 -21.64 -45.13
N GLU A 12 52.71 -21.28 -44.65
CA GLU A 12 52.27 -19.89 -44.47
C GLU A 12 52.14 -19.43 -42.99
N ARG A 13 52.52 -20.26 -41.99
CA ARG A 13 52.36 -19.98 -40.53
C ARG A 13 50.94 -19.63 -40.06
N ASN A 14 49.94 -19.80 -40.91
CA ASN A 14 48.53 -19.51 -40.64
C ASN A 14 47.72 -20.75 -40.27
N GLN A 15 48.29 -21.95 -40.40
CA GLN A 15 47.62 -23.17 -39.97
C GLN A 15 47.82 -23.41 -38.48
N CYS A 16 46.73 -23.40 -37.72
CA CYS A 16 46.78 -23.80 -36.32
C CYS A 16 46.83 -25.32 -36.19
N LEU A 17 47.78 -25.83 -35.40
CA LEU A 17 47.95 -27.25 -35.10
C LEU A 17 47.41 -27.61 -33.72
N GLN A 18 47.42 -26.65 -32.79
CA GLN A 18 46.91 -26.84 -31.43
C GLN A 18 46.28 -25.55 -30.92
N CYS A 19 45.05 -25.62 -30.42
CA CYS A 19 44.36 -24.49 -29.82
C CYS A 19 44.67 -24.32 -28.32
N LEU A 20 44.41 -23.13 -27.78
CA LEU A 20 44.36 -22.90 -26.34
C LEU A 20 43.19 -23.68 -25.71
N ALA A 21 43.21 -23.86 -24.39
CA ALA A 21 42.10 -24.49 -23.68
C ALA A 21 40.83 -23.64 -23.85
N GLY A 22 39.67 -24.30 -24.01
CA GLY A 22 38.39 -23.62 -24.33
C GLY A 22 38.15 -23.40 -25.82
N PHE A 23 39.04 -23.87 -26.70
CA PHE A 23 38.89 -23.74 -28.16
C PHE A 23 39.03 -25.10 -28.86
N THR A 24 38.21 -25.31 -29.89
CA THR A 24 38.30 -26.48 -30.79
C THR A 24 38.88 -26.08 -32.14
N LEU A 25 39.57 -27.03 -32.77
CA LEU A 25 40.17 -26.81 -34.09
C LEU A 25 39.15 -27.12 -35.18
N HIS A 26 38.79 -26.13 -35.98
CA HIS A 26 37.92 -26.26 -37.14
C HIS A 26 38.54 -25.55 -38.33
N ASP A 27 38.77 -26.27 -39.44
CA ASP A 27 39.40 -25.73 -40.67
C ASP A 27 40.71 -24.96 -40.44
N ASN A 28 41.60 -25.51 -39.60
CA ASN A 28 42.88 -24.90 -39.19
C ASN A 28 42.75 -23.57 -38.42
N VAL A 29 41.56 -23.22 -37.96
CA VAL A 29 41.24 -22.06 -37.12
C VAL A 29 40.73 -22.56 -35.76
N CYS A 30 41.06 -21.84 -34.70
CA CYS A 30 40.53 -22.12 -33.37
C CYS A 30 39.20 -21.39 -33.17
N VAL A 31 38.14 -22.16 -32.95
CA VAL A 31 36.81 -21.64 -32.62
C VAL A 31 36.51 -21.89 -31.16
N ASP A 32 35.87 -20.93 -30.52
CA ASP A 32 35.44 -21.03 -29.12
C ASP A 32 34.50 -22.23 -28.93
N ILE A 33 34.68 -22.95 -27.82
CA ILE A 33 33.82 -24.08 -27.49
C ILE A 33 32.56 -23.53 -26.83
N ASP A 34 31.40 -23.72 -27.44
CA ASP A 34 30.13 -23.44 -26.76
C ASP A 34 29.88 -24.50 -25.67
N GLU A 35 30.35 -24.21 -24.45
CA GLU A 35 30.18 -25.12 -23.33
C GLU A 35 28.73 -25.24 -22.87
N CYS A 36 27.90 -24.24 -23.17
CA CYS A 36 26.48 -24.20 -22.83
C CYS A 36 25.60 -24.95 -23.84
N GLY A 37 26.05 -25.10 -25.08
CA GLY A 37 25.35 -25.85 -26.14
C GLY A 37 25.67 -27.34 -26.18
N THR A 38 26.80 -27.76 -25.58
CA THR A 38 27.31 -29.14 -25.68
C THR A 38 26.86 -30.07 -24.55
N ASP A 39 26.60 -29.55 -23.33
CA ASP A 39 26.01 -30.32 -22.22
C ASP A 39 25.27 -29.38 -21.25
N LEU A 40 23.97 -29.61 -21.07
CA LEU A 40 23.06 -28.77 -20.27
C LEU A 40 23.25 -28.90 -18.75
N ASP A 41 24.03 -29.87 -18.27
CA ASP A 41 24.19 -30.23 -16.85
C ASP A 41 25.50 -29.73 -16.21
N LYS A 42 26.22 -28.78 -16.84
CA LYS A 42 27.51 -28.28 -16.31
C LYS A 42 27.37 -27.31 -15.14
N CYS A 43 26.22 -26.66 -15.00
CA CYS A 43 25.97 -25.65 -13.98
C CYS A 43 25.09 -26.23 -12.85
N PRO A 44 25.28 -25.80 -11.59
CA PRO A 44 24.49 -26.27 -10.46
C PRO A 44 23.00 -25.91 -10.58
N ASP A 45 22.16 -26.55 -9.78
CA ASP A 45 20.71 -26.30 -9.79
C ASP A 45 20.38 -24.80 -9.62
N ASN A 46 19.31 -24.36 -10.29
CA ASN A 46 18.84 -22.97 -10.29
C ASN A 46 19.85 -21.94 -10.84
N THR A 47 20.74 -22.36 -11.74
CA THR A 47 21.62 -21.48 -12.51
C THR A 47 21.46 -21.72 -14.01
N TYR A 48 21.87 -20.74 -14.81
CA TYR A 48 21.99 -20.86 -16.27
C TYR A 48 23.43 -20.60 -16.70
N CYS A 49 23.80 -21.23 -17.82
CA CYS A 49 25.11 -21.11 -18.42
C CYS A 49 25.17 -19.92 -19.38
N ILE A 50 26.26 -19.15 -19.29
CA ILE A 50 26.62 -18.09 -20.24
C ILE A 50 27.95 -18.47 -20.87
N ASN A 51 27.96 -18.63 -22.20
CA ASN A 51 29.18 -18.87 -22.95
C ASN A 51 30.00 -17.58 -22.98
N THR A 52 31.25 -17.65 -22.55
CA THR A 52 32.19 -16.53 -22.58
C THR A 52 33.38 -16.91 -23.45
N HIS A 53 34.16 -15.93 -23.89
CA HIS A 53 35.32 -16.23 -24.71
C HIS A 53 36.35 -17.05 -23.92
N SER A 54 36.70 -18.25 -24.37
CA SER A 54 37.57 -19.24 -23.74
C SER A 54 36.99 -20.06 -22.59
N THR A 55 35.78 -19.77 -22.08
CA THR A 55 35.20 -20.45 -20.90
C THR A 55 33.70 -20.18 -20.73
N TYR A 56 33.09 -20.63 -19.65
CA TYR A 56 31.69 -20.36 -19.33
C TYR A 56 31.51 -19.82 -17.91
N GLU A 57 30.44 -19.07 -17.71
CA GLU A 57 30.03 -18.58 -16.40
C GLU A 57 28.62 -19.09 -16.07
N CYS A 58 28.44 -19.63 -14.87
CA CYS A 58 27.12 -19.98 -14.36
C CYS A 58 26.56 -18.80 -13.55
N ARG A 59 25.36 -18.33 -13.90
CA ARG A 59 24.66 -17.25 -13.17
C ARG A 59 23.33 -17.74 -12.62
N SER A 60 22.87 -17.14 -11.52
CA SER A 60 21.61 -17.50 -10.89
C SER A 60 20.40 -17.12 -11.76
N CYS A 61 19.37 -17.96 -11.75
CA CYS A 61 18.08 -17.66 -12.36
C CYS A 61 17.38 -16.48 -11.66
N ASP A 62 16.32 -15.97 -12.28
CA ASP A 62 15.42 -15.00 -11.65
C ASP A 62 14.80 -15.57 -10.36
N ARG A 63 14.58 -14.71 -9.35
CA ARG A 63 13.97 -15.10 -8.05
C ARG A 63 12.55 -15.61 -8.20
N ALA A 64 11.85 -15.15 -9.24
CA ALA A 64 10.52 -15.63 -9.59
C ALA A 64 10.50 -17.11 -10.03
N CYS A 65 11.66 -17.76 -10.14
CA CYS A 65 11.80 -19.03 -10.83
C CYS A 65 12.47 -20.12 -9.98
N VAL A 66 11.93 -21.33 -10.09
CA VAL A 66 12.50 -22.56 -9.56
C VAL A 66 13.16 -23.29 -10.74
N GLY A 67 14.33 -22.78 -11.12
CA GLY A 67 15.09 -23.21 -12.29
C GLY A 67 14.73 -22.46 -13.57
N CYS A 68 15.74 -22.21 -14.41
CA CYS A 68 15.62 -21.55 -15.70
C CYS A 68 16.12 -22.45 -16.85
N MET A 69 15.73 -22.12 -18.09
CA MET A 69 16.03 -22.86 -19.31
C MET A 69 16.77 -21.98 -20.33
N GLY A 70 17.73 -22.57 -21.03
CA GLY A 70 18.49 -21.92 -22.09
C GLY A 70 19.45 -20.85 -21.57
N SER A 71 19.76 -19.86 -22.42
CA SER A 71 20.77 -18.82 -22.16
C SER A 71 20.15 -17.56 -21.56
N GLY A 72 19.46 -17.65 -20.41
CA GLY A 72 18.98 -16.45 -19.74
C GLY A 72 18.20 -16.67 -18.44
N PRO A 73 18.13 -15.64 -17.57
CA PRO A 73 17.55 -15.77 -16.23
C PRO A 73 16.00 -15.78 -16.25
N ALA A 74 15.38 -15.18 -17.28
CA ALA A 74 13.94 -14.92 -17.32
C ALA A 74 13.09 -16.04 -17.93
N ARG A 75 13.72 -17.08 -18.50
CA ARG A 75 13.01 -18.22 -19.09
C ARG A 75 12.95 -19.35 -18.07
N CYS A 76 11.80 -19.56 -17.47
CA CYS A 76 11.68 -20.35 -16.26
C CYS A 76 11.13 -21.75 -16.56
N LYS A 77 11.73 -22.76 -15.90
CA LYS A 77 11.25 -24.14 -15.93
C LYS A 77 9.95 -24.25 -15.16
N LYS A 78 9.93 -23.64 -13.98
CA LYS A 78 8.80 -23.60 -13.05
C LYS A 78 8.83 -22.27 -12.30
N CYS A 79 7.66 -21.73 -11.99
CA CYS A 79 7.56 -20.52 -11.16
C CYS A 79 7.66 -20.84 -9.68
N ALA A 80 8.25 -19.91 -8.93
CA ALA A 80 8.21 -19.93 -7.47
C ALA A 80 6.76 -19.73 -6.97
N PRO A 81 6.45 -20.12 -5.71
CA PRO A 81 5.18 -19.77 -5.09
C PRO A 81 4.94 -18.25 -5.13
N GLY A 82 3.69 -17.82 -5.32
CA GLY A 82 3.35 -16.40 -5.50
C GLY A 82 3.51 -15.88 -6.93
N TYR A 83 3.93 -16.72 -7.89
CA TYR A 83 4.09 -16.34 -9.29
C TYR A 83 3.29 -17.24 -10.23
N ARG A 84 2.77 -16.66 -11.31
CA ARG A 84 2.09 -17.37 -12.40
C ARG A 84 2.92 -17.39 -13.67
N SER A 85 2.86 -18.49 -14.40
CA SER A 85 3.59 -18.62 -15.67
C SER A 85 2.87 -17.87 -16.80
N SER A 86 3.58 -16.97 -17.47
CA SER A 86 3.14 -16.27 -18.68
C SER A 86 4.26 -16.26 -19.71
N ASN A 87 4.09 -16.98 -20.83
CA ASN A 87 5.07 -17.07 -21.91
C ASN A 87 6.49 -17.46 -21.45
N LEU A 88 6.60 -18.49 -20.60
CA LEU A 88 7.86 -18.94 -19.97
C LEU A 88 8.51 -17.94 -19.01
N LYS A 89 7.85 -16.81 -18.71
CA LYS A 89 8.23 -15.90 -17.63
C LYS A 89 7.32 -16.14 -16.43
N CYS A 90 7.82 -15.83 -15.25
CA CYS A 90 7.04 -15.88 -14.03
C CYS A 90 6.67 -14.44 -13.68
N LEU A 91 5.36 -14.18 -13.64
CA LEU A 91 4.80 -12.89 -13.26
C LEU A 91 4.27 -13.01 -11.84
N ASP A 92 4.53 -12.00 -11.04
CA ASP A 92 3.97 -11.86 -9.71
C ASP A 92 2.45 -11.95 -9.76
N ILE A 93 1.87 -12.68 -8.81
CA ILE A 93 0.42 -12.72 -8.60
C ILE A 93 0.09 -11.58 -7.67
N ASP A 94 -0.78 -10.66 -8.09
CA ASP A 94 -1.24 -9.61 -7.20
C ASP A 94 -2.41 -10.14 -6.37
N GLU A 95 -2.11 -10.76 -5.24
CA GLU A 95 -3.15 -11.34 -4.38
C GLU A 95 -4.09 -10.25 -3.83
N CYS A 96 -3.62 -8.99 -3.71
CA CYS A 96 -4.46 -7.88 -3.26
C CYS A 96 -5.53 -7.47 -4.29
N SER A 97 -5.26 -7.65 -5.58
CA SER A 97 -6.19 -7.35 -6.66
C SER A 97 -7.00 -8.56 -7.10
N GLU A 98 -6.45 -9.77 -7.00
CA GLU A 98 -7.09 -11.00 -7.46
C GLU A 98 -7.97 -11.67 -6.37
N GLU A 99 -7.68 -11.50 -5.08
CA GLU A 99 -8.48 -12.06 -3.98
C GLU A 99 -9.45 -11.03 -3.36
N VAL A 100 -10.63 -11.50 -2.93
CA VAL A 100 -11.67 -10.63 -2.34
C VAL A 100 -11.37 -10.26 -0.87
N LEU A 101 -10.70 -11.16 -0.14
CA LEU A 101 -10.25 -10.97 1.25
C LEU A 101 -8.85 -11.57 1.43
N PRO A 102 -7.81 -10.95 0.85
CA PRO A 102 -6.43 -11.42 0.97
C PRO A 102 -5.95 -11.38 2.43
N CYS A 103 -6.39 -10.38 3.18
CA CYS A 103 -6.11 -10.24 4.61
C CYS A 103 -7.24 -10.81 5.46
N SER A 104 -6.89 -11.56 6.53
CA SER A 104 -7.87 -12.15 7.44
C SER A 104 -8.65 -11.13 8.27
N ASP A 105 -8.14 -9.90 8.40
CA ASP A 105 -8.79 -8.81 9.14
C ASP A 105 -9.30 -7.73 8.17
N ILE A 106 -10.55 -7.29 8.37
CA ILE A 106 -11.18 -6.25 7.57
C ILE A 106 -10.56 -4.86 7.79
N ASN A 107 -9.88 -4.66 8.92
CA ASN A 107 -9.17 -3.41 9.24
C ASN A 107 -7.70 -3.46 8.77
N ALA A 108 -7.31 -4.48 8.02
CA ALA A 108 -5.99 -4.57 7.40
C ALA A 108 -6.04 -4.14 5.93
N LEU A 109 -5.03 -3.38 5.53
CA LEU A 109 -4.70 -3.04 4.16
C LEU A 109 -3.77 -4.11 3.59
N CYS A 110 -4.14 -4.64 2.43
CA CYS A 110 -3.30 -5.51 1.64
C CYS A 110 -2.30 -4.66 0.84
N VAL A 111 -1.03 -5.03 0.90
CA VAL A 111 0.06 -4.45 0.11
C VAL A 111 0.72 -5.59 -0.65
N ASN A 112 0.61 -5.56 -1.98
CA ASN A 112 1.24 -6.56 -2.83
C ASN A 112 2.77 -6.40 -2.80
N THR A 113 3.50 -7.50 -2.72
CA THR A 113 4.96 -7.53 -2.70
C THR A 113 5.48 -8.56 -3.70
N GLU A 114 6.73 -8.46 -4.13
CA GLU A 114 7.25 -9.43 -5.10
C GLU A 114 7.33 -10.85 -4.50
N GLY A 115 6.49 -11.76 -5.01
CA GLY A 115 6.32 -13.16 -4.63
C GLY A 115 5.37 -13.43 -3.47
N SER A 116 4.69 -12.42 -2.94
CA SER A 116 3.73 -12.55 -1.83
C SER A 116 2.96 -11.25 -1.58
N PHE A 117 2.18 -11.17 -0.51
CA PHE A 117 1.55 -9.94 -0.06
C PHE A 117 1.74 -9.75 1.44
N GLN A 118 1.63 -8.51 1.88
CA GLN A 118 1.69 -8.15 3.30
C GLN A 118 0.41 -7.46 3.73
N CYS A 119 -0.11 -7.87 4.87
CA CYS A 119 -1.25 -7.23 5.52
C CYS A 119 -0.73 -6.27 6.59
N THR A 120 -1.06 -4.99 6.45
CA THR A 120 -0.71 -3.93 7.40
C THR A 120 -1.98 -3.33 7.97
N CYS A 121 -1.98 -2.88 9.22
CA CYS A 121 -3.19 -2.26 9.77
C CYS A 121 -3.47 -0.93 9.07
N ALA A 122 -4.76 -0.66 8.80
CA ALA A 122 -5.20 0.61 8.25
C ALA A 122 -4.76 1.79 9.15
N PRO A 123 -4.60 3.01 8.59
CA PRO A 123 -4.32 4.20 9.37
C PRO A 123 -5.27 4.33 10.57
N GLY A 124 -4.71 4.59 11.75
CA GLY A 124 -5.47 4.64 13.00
C GLY A 124 -5.71 3.29 13.67
N PHE A 125 -5.18 2.18 13.14
CA PHE A 125 -5.20 0.86 13.75
C PHE A 125 -3.78 0.36 14.07
N THR A 126 -3.63 -0.43 15.12
CA THR A 126 -2.40 -1.15 15.47
C THR A 126 -2.65 -2.64 15.58
N LEU A 127 -1.62 -3.41 15.24
CA LEU A 127 -1.66 -4.86 15.35
C LEU A 127 -1.59 -5.26 16.83
N LYS A 128 -2.67 -5.82 17.37
CA LYS A 128 -2.69 -6.51 18.67
C LYS A 128 -2.96 -7.99 18.45
N GLY A 129 -1.91 -8.80 18.58
CA GLY A 129 -1.98 -10.24 18.27
C GLY A 129 -2.12 -10.44 16.76
N THR A 130 -3.24 -11.04 16.34
CA THR A 130 -3.57 -11.28 14.92
C THR A 130 -4.60 -10.31 14.37
N MET A 131 -5.03 -9.31 15.15
CA MET A 131 -6.09 -8.37 14.76
C MET A 131 -5.61 -6.92 14.83
N CYS A 132 -6.09 -6.13 13.89
CA CYS A 132 -5.93 -4.69 13.86
C CYS A 132 -7.00 -4.05 14.75
N VAL A 133 -6.56 -3.48 15.87
CA VAL A 133 -7.43 -2.73 16.78
C VAL A 133 -7.26 -1.25 16.52
N ARG A 134 -8.34 -0.49 16.61
CA ARG A 134 -8.24 0.96 16.53
C ARG A 134 -7.31 1.45 17.65
N ASN A 135 -6.41 2.35 17.32
CA ASN A 135 -5.71 3.15 18.30
C ASN A 135 -6.77 3.99 19.01
N GLN A 136 -7.22 3.51 20.16
CA GLN A 136 -7.80 4.40 21.15
C GLN A 136 -6.63 5.27 21.63
N THR A 137 -6.33 6.33 20.88
CA THR A 137 -5.80 7.52 21.53
C THR A 137 -6.76 7.84 22.67
N PRO A 138 -6.28 8.16 23.89
CA PRO A 138 -7.16 8.74 24.88
C PRO A 138 -7.82 9.93 24.21
N VAL A 139 -9.15 9.92 24.19
CA VAL A 139 -10.03 10.87 23.52
C VAL A 139 -9.47 12.29 23.63
N GLY A 140 -8.76 12.73 22.59
CA GLY A 140 -8.86 14.09 22.09
C GLY A 140 -9.73 13.93 20.88
N GLU A 141 -10.97 14.42 20.97
CA GLU A 141 -11.96 14.40 19.91
C GLU A 141 -11.30 14.86 18.60
N GLU A 142 -11.27 14.01 17.58
CA GLU A 142 -11.25 14.55 16.23
C GLU A 142 -12.67 15.04 15.98
N PRO A 143 -12.87 16.35 15.77
CA PRO A 143 -14.19 16.88 15.51
C PRO A 143 -14.73 16.19 14.26
N GLY A 144 -15.89 15.56 14.37
CA GLY A 144 -16.61 15.03 13.22
C GLY A 144 -16.86 16.13 12.19
N LEU A 145 -17.25 15.74 10.97
CA LEU A 145 -17.53 16.65 9.85
C LEU A 145 -18.63 17.72 10.12
N PHE A 146 -19.25 17.69 11.30
CA PHE A 146 -20.23 18.67 11.79
C PHE A 146 -19.83 19.33 13.13
N ASP A 147 -18.67 19.01 13.71
CA ASP A 147 -18.17 19.64 14.94
C ASP A 147 -17.50 21.01 14.68
N ASP A 148 -17.44 21.46 13.42
CA ASP A 148 -17.15 22.85 13.04
C ASP A 148 -18.41 23.75 13.05
N LEU A 149 -19.55 23.26 13.55
CA LEU A 149 -20.64 24.15 13.98
C LEU A 149 -20.34 24.60 15.40
N GLN A 150 -19.60 25.69 15.50
CA GLN A 150 -19.42 26.49 16.69
C GLN A 150 -20.76 26.63 17.44
N ASP A 151 -20.80 26.25 18.73
CA ASP A 151 -21.99 26.36 19.59
C ASP A 151 -22.58 27.78 19.59
N ASP A 152 -21.73 28.77 19.34
CA ASP A 152 -22.05 30.18 19.11
C ASP A 152 -22.86 30.43 17.83
N GLU A 153 -22.66 29.70 16.74
CA GLU A 153 -23.51 29.80 15.54
C GLU A 153 -24.89 29.16 15.76
N VAL A 154 -24.97 28.06 16.52
CA VAL A 154 -26.23 27.39 16.87
C VAL A 154 -27.06 28.25 17.83
N GLU A 155 -26.41 28.95 18.77
CA GLU A 155 -27.07 29.90 19.67
C GLU A 155 -27.59 31.13 18.89
N VAL A 156 -26.83 31.65 17.93
CA VAL A 156 -27.29 32.74 17.04
C VAL A 156 -28.49 32.27 16.18
N LEU A 157 -28.44 31.05 15.65
CA LEU A 157 -29.54 30.48 14.85
C LEU A 157 -30.81 30.28 15.70
N LYS A 158 -30.66 29.79 16.94
CA LYS A 158 -31.75 29.66 17.92
C LYS A 158 -32.34 31.04 18.25
N GLN A 159 -31.50 32.05 18.50
CA GLN A 159 -31.94 33.41 18.79
C GLN A 159 -32.71 34.04 17.61
N MET A 160 -32.31 33.76 16.37
CA MET A 160 -33.06 34.18 15.18
C MET A 160 -34.45 33.50 15.10
N PHE A 161 -34.54 32.20 15.38
CA PHE A 161 -35.83 31.49 15.39
C PHE A 161 -36.76 31.99 16.51
N PHE A 162 -36.24 32.21 17.72
CA PHE A 162 -37.02 32.79 18.80
C PHE A 162 -37.51 34.21 18.48
N GLY A 163 -36.68 35.04 17.82
CA GLY A 163 -37.08 36.37 17.36
C GLY A 163 -38.25 36.33 16.35
N VAL A 164 -38.20 35.42 15.38
CA VAL A 164 -39.28 35.26 14.39
C VAL A 164 -40.58 34.79 15.05
N ILE A 165 -40.51 33.84 15.99
CA ILE A 165 -41.66 33.34 16.74
C ILE A 165 -42.27 34.45 17.61
N LEU A 166 -41.45 35.23 18.32
CA LEU A 166 -41.93 36.36 19.12
C LEU A 166 -42.58 37.46 18.25
N CYS A 167 -42.03 37.76 17.07
CA CYS A 167 -42.66 38.67 16.12
C CYS A 167 -44.01 38.15 15.62
N ALA A 168 -44.10 36.86 15.27
CA ALA A 168 -45.36 36.25 14.83
C ALA A 168 -46.41 36.26 15.95
N LEU A 169 -46.01 35.94 17.18
CA LEU A 169 -46.91 35.98 18.34
C LEU A 169 -47.31 37.42 18.73
N ALA A 170 -46.44 38.41 18.57
CA ALA A 170 -46.77 39.82 18.80
C ALA A 170 -47.75 40.37 17.75
N THR A 171 -47.62 39.97 16.49
CA THR A 171 -48.59 40.32 15.43
C THR A 171 -49.94 39.63 15.63
N LEU A 172 -49.96 38.41 16.15
CA LEU A 172 -51.19 37.72 16.59
C LEU A 172 -51.83 38.40 17.80
N ALA A 173 -51.04 38.82 18.80
CA ALA A 173 -51.53 39.56 19.96
C ALA A 173 -52.10 40.94 19.59
N ALA A 174 -51.47 41.66 18.65
CA ALA A 174 -51.98 42.92 18.11
C ALA A 174 -53.32 42.75 17.35
N LYS A 175 -53.64 41.53 16.91
CA LYS A 175 -54.91 41.19 16.27
C LYS A 175 -56.05 40.93 17.26
N GLY A 176 -55.78 40.97 18.57
CA GLY A 176 -56.81 41.09 19.62
C GLY A 176 -57.23 39.82 20.34
N ASP A 177 -56.49 38.71 20.23
CA ASP A 177 -56.83 37.48 20.98
C ASP A 177 -56.21 37.47 22.39
N MET A 178 -57.02 37.74 23.41
CA MET A 178 -56.59 37.86 24.82
C MET A 178 -55.90 36.60 25.38
N MET A 179 -56.15 35.42 24.80
CA MET A 179 -55.52 34.15 25.20
C MET A 179 -54.02 34.07 24.86
N PHE A 180 -53.53 34.81 23.86
CA PHE A 180 -52.13 34.74 23.45
C PHE A 180 -51.20 35.63 24.29
N THR A 181 -51.73 36.65 24.97
CA THR A 181 -50.93 37.55 25.81
C THR A 181 -50.36 36.86 27.05
N SER A 182 -51.11 35.96 27.68
CA SER A 182 -50.65 35.18 28.84
C SER A 182 -49.60 34.13 28.45
N VAL A 183 -49.76 33.49 27.29
CA VAL A 183 -48.78 32.57 26.70
C VAL A 183 -47.47 33.30 26.41
N PHE A 184 -47.55 34.54 25.90
CA PHE A 184 -46.37 35.38 25.61
C PHE A 184 -45.58 35.72 26.88
N ILE A 185 -46.27 36.15 27.94
CA ILE A 185 -45.64 36.48 29.23
C ILE A 185 -45.02 35.23 29.85
N GLY A 186 -45.70 34.08 29.77
CA GLY A 186 -45.18 32.80 30.26
C GLY A 186 -43.92 32.34 29.52
N ALA A 187 -43.89 32.47 28.19
CA ALA A 187 -42.73 32.10 27.38
C ALA A 187 -41.52 33.02 27.65
N VAL A 188 -41.74 34.32 27.76
CA VAL A 188 -40.68 35.29 28.10
C VAL A 188 -40.13 35.03 29.51
N ALA A 189 -41.01 34.77 30.50
CA ALA A 189 -40.59 34.44 31.85
C ALA A 189 -39.79 33.13 31.93
N ALA A 190 -40.19 32.11 31.17
CA ALA A 190 -39.47 30.83 31.09
C ALA A 190 -38.09 30.99 30.42
N MET A 191 -37.98 31.79 29.35
CA MET A 191 -36.70 32.06 28.69
C MET A 191 -35.75 32.87 29.59
N VAL A 192 -36.25 33.90 30.28
CA VAL A 192 -35.45 34.66 31.25
C VAL A 192 -35.03 33.78 32.43
N GLY A 193 -35.92 32.91 32.91
CA GLY A 193 -35.63 31.95 33.97
C GLY A 193 -34.55 30.93 33.57
N TYR A 194 -34.65 30.38 32.36
CA TYR A 194 -33.66 29.45 31.82
C TYR A 194 -32.29 30.12 31.66
N TRP A 195 -32.25 31.34 31.10
CA TRP A 195 -31.01 32.10 30.90
C TRP A 195 -30.32 32.49 32.23
N LEU A 196 -31.11 32.85 33.25
CA LEU A 196 -30.56 33.14 34.59
C LEU A 196 -30.08 31.86 35.31
N SER A 197 -30.74 30.71 35.09
CA SER A 197 -30.35 29.43 35.67
C SER A 197 -29.04 28.90 35.05
N ASP A 198 -28.90 28.98 33.74
CA ASP A 198 -27.71 28.52 33.02
C ASP A 198 -26.46 29.32 33.43
N LYS A 199 -26.60 30.65 33.57
CA LYS A 199 -25.51 31.51 34.03
C LYS A 199 -25.13 31.27 35.50
N SER A 200 -26.08 30.84 36.33
CA SER A 200 -25.85 30.45 37.73
C SER A 200 -25.04 29.15 37.82
N ASP A 201 -25.41 28.13 37.04
CA ASP A 201 -24.75 26.82 37.05
C ASP A 201 -23.31 26.90 36.50
N GLN A 202 -23.07 27.76 35.50
CA GLN A 202 -21.72 28.04 35.01
C GLN A 202 -20.83 28.73 36.05
N LEU A 203 -21.39 29.67 36.84
CA LEU A 203 -20.65 30.35 37.91
C LEU A 203 -20.34 29.40 39.09
N LEU A 204 -21.29 28.57 39.50
CA LEU A 204 -21.10 27.54 40.54
C LEU A 204 -20.08 26.48 40.12
N GLY A 205 -20.09 26.06 38.86
CA GLY A 205 -19.11 25.15 38.30
C GLY A 205 -17.68 25.72 38.31
N SER A 206 -17.52 27.02 38.03
CA SER A 206 -16.22 27.70 38.07
C SER A 206 -15.66 27.83 39.50
N PHE A 207 -16.52 28.01 40.50
CA PHE A 207 -16.12 28.21 41.89
C PHE A 207 -15.75 26.88 42.58
N LEU A 208 -16.42 25.78 42.23
CA LEU A 208 -16.12 24.44 42.76
C LEU A 208 -14.88 23.80 42.12
N ARG A 209 -14.49 24.22 40.91
CA ARG A 209 -13.30 23.71 40.20
C ARG A 209 -12.01 24.48 40.51
N GLY A 210 -12.10 25.52 41.35
CA GLY A 210 -10.99 26.40 41.74
C GLY A 210 -10.49 26.22 43.19
N ARG A 211 -10.78 25.09 43.86
CA ARG A 211 -10.27 24.79 45.21
C ARG A 211 -9.67 23.40 45.29
#